data_AF-A0A326GDQ9-F1
#
_entry.id   AF-A0A326GDQ9-F1
#
_cell.length_a   1.000
_cell.length_b   1.000
_cell.length_c   1.000
_cell.angle_alpha   90.00
_cell.angle_beta   90.00
_cell.angle_gamma   90.00
#
_symmetry.space_group_name_H-M   'P 1'
#
loop_
_entity.id
_entity.type
_entity.pdbx_description
1 polymer ?
#
loop_
_entity_poly.entity_id
_entity_poly.type
_entity_poly.pdbx_seq_one_letter_code
_entity_poly.pdbx_strand_id
1 'polypeptide(L)'
;MTAARLLSLALLGLLAACGSEAETEPPAPVATEISEPRTLIAADLDLGTLGARIEGPQGTEVETVLSAGNREIGRMVSFVACPENTERCVPAALPADTVYTYVHRITLAGDAEQPVDDDDAAVDGPEALDNSPSLFRTARKALGFNGAVGYAKHEAASALGNEDAISVSSVEDFLVWTLADGAEWRPGTSVTFWWQSTLPPRGPEEAFLLELDGNQATGIGPFPAEVAIGNPAGTGAAD
;
A
#
# COMPACT_ATOMS: atom_id res chain seq x y z
N MET A 1 -98.65 -12.35 -19.71
CA MET A 1 -98.88 -13.72 -19.19
C MET A 1 -97.64 -14.52 -19.60
N THR A 2 -96.80 -15.13 -18.76
CA THR A 2 -96.96 -15.62 -17.38
C THR A 2 -95.56 -16.07 -16.87
N ALA A 3 -95.33 -15.94 -15.55
CA ALA A 3 -94.42 -16.69 -14.66
C ALA A 3 -92.90 -16.77 -15.00
N ALA A 4 -91.94 -16.30 -14.22
CA ALA A 4 -91.60 -16.48 -12.79
C ALA A 4 -91.04 -17.86 -12.40
N ARG A 5 -89.83 -17.80 -11.78
CA ARG A 5 -89.16 -18.77 -10.86
C ARG A 5 -88.49 -20.01 -11.48
N LEU A 6 -87.38 -20.56 -10.99
CA LEU A 6 -86.24 -20.24 -10.10
C LEU A 6 -85.42 -21.55 -9.96
N LEU A 7 -84.12 -21.48 -9.61
CA LEU A 7 -83.18 -22.57 -9.21
C LEU A 7 -82.68 -23.54 -10.32
N SER A 8 -81.46 -24.08 -10.33
CA SER A 8 -80.22 -23.86 -9.56
C SER A 8 -79.11 -24.78 -10.12
N LEU A 9 -77.87 -24.28 -10.11
CA LEU A 9 -76.58 -24.97 -9.92
C LEU A 9 -76.09 -26.07 -10.91
N ALA A 10 -74.94 -25.83 -11.55
CA ALA A 10 -73.62 -26.34 -11.10
C ALA A 10 -72.56 -26.35 -12.24
N LEU A 11 -71.48 -25.61 -12.00
CA LEU A 11 -70.07 -25.83 -12.36
C LEU A 11 -69.69 -26.29 -13.77
N LEU A 12 -68.91 -25.45 -14.45
CA LEU A 12 -67.56 -25.82 -14.94
C LEU A 12 -66.74 -24.54 -15.15
N GLY A 13 -65.68 -24.41 -14.37
CA GLY A 13 -64.74 -23.30 -14.44
C GLY A 13 -63.83 -23.42 -15.66
N LEU A 14 -63.56 -22.28 -16.27
CA LEU A 14 -62.33 -22.03 -17.00
C LEU A 14 -61.82 -20.68 -16.49
N LEU A 15 -60.73 -20.74 -15.74
CA LEU A 15 -60.00 -19.57 -15.28
C LEU A 15 -59.54 -18.78 -16.49
N ALA A 16 -59.99 -17.53 -16.58
CA ALA A 16 -59.31 -16.52 -17.37
C ALA A 16 -57.94 -16.30 -16.74
N ALA A 17 -56.89 -16.75 -17.41
CA ALA A 17 -55.52 -16.36 -17.11
C ALA A 17 -55.33 -14.90 -17.56
N CYS A 18 -55.71 -13.94 -16.70
CA CYS A 18 -55.15 -12.60 -16.77
C CYS A 18 -53.71 -12.71 -16.29
N GLY A 19 -52.77 -12.75 -17.22
CA GLY A 19 -51.37 -12.50 -16.93
C GLY A 19 -51.25 -11.07 -16.41
N SER A 20 -51.11 -10.92 -15.10
CA SER A 20 -50.49 -9.74 -14.54
C SER A 20 -49.00 -9.88 -14.81
N GLU A 21 -48.52 -9.20 -15.86
CA GLU A 21 -47.11 -8.86 -15.99
C GLU A 21 -46.71 -8.14 -14.71
N ALA A 22 -45.94 -8.82 -13.86
CA ALA A 22 -45.23 -8.18 -12.78
C ALA A 22 -44.22 -7.24 -13.46
N GLU A 23 -44.52 -5.95 -13.46
CA GLU A 23 -43.58 -4.90 -13.80
C GLU A 23 -42.35 -5.13 -12.92
N THR A 24 -41.30 -5.68 -13.53
CA THR A 24 -40.02 -5.91 -12.85
C THR A 24 -39.44 -4.52 -12.64
N GLU A 25 -39.60 -4.01 -11.42
CA GLU A 25 -38.96 -2.77 -11.01
C GLU A 25 -37.46 -2.88 -11.35
N PRO A 26 -36.89 -1.94 -12.11
CA PRO A 26 -35.47 -1.96 -12.42
C PRO A 26 -34.69 -2.09 -11.11
N PRO A 27 -33.67 -2.96 -11.02
CA PRO A 27 -32.89 -3.08 -9.81
C PRO A 27 -32.39 -1.70 -9.41
N ALA A 28 -32.68 -1.30 -8.18
CA ALA A 28 -32.20 -0.04 -7.63
C ALA A 28 -30.68 0.05 -7.86
N PRO A 29 -30.15 1.21 -8.27
CA PRO A 29 -28.71 1.36 -8.47
C PRO A 29 -28.02 1.01 -7.14
N VAL A 30 -27.22 -0.06 -7.15
CA VAL A 30 -26.36 -0.40 -6.03
C VAL A 30 -25.37 0.74 -5.92
N ALA A 31 -25.49 1.56 -4.88
CA ALA A 31 -24.51 2.59 -4.59
C ALA A 31 -23.17 1.89 -4.33
N THR A 32 -22.19 2.14 -5.19
CA THR A 32 -20.81 1.77 -4.90
C THR A 32 -20.36 2.66 -3.74
N GLU A 33 -20.26 2.10 -2.53
CA GLU A 33 -19.70 2.85 -1.40
C GLU A 33 -18.22 3.12 -1.70
N ILE A 34 -17.90 4.38 -2.05
CA ILE A 34 -16.54 4.85 -2.17
C ILE A 34 -16.00 4.93 -0.74
N SER A 35 -15.04 4.09 -0.40
CA SER A 35 -14.46 4.09 0.95
C SER A 35 -13.70 5.39 1.18
N GLU A 36 -14.17 6.22 2.11
CA GLU A 36 -13.51 7.49 2.44
C GLU A 36 -12.11 7.24 3.05
N PRO A 37 -11.12 8.11 2.77
CA PRO A 37 -9.82 8.04 3.41
C PRO A 37 -9.90 8.14 4.93
N ARG A 38 -9.30 7.17 5.64
CA ARG A 38 -9.15 7.21 7.09
C ARG A 38 -7.80 7.82 7.45
N THR A 39 -7.80 8.97 8.12
CA THR A 39 -6.59 9.56 8.69
C THR A 39 -5.99 8.67 9.77
N LEU A 40 -4.66 8.52 9.74
CA LEU A 40 -3.87 7.78 10.71
C LEU A 40 -2.95 8.72 11.48
N ILE A 41 -2.64 8.38 12.73
CA ILE A 41 -1.69 9.15 13.54
C ILE A 41 -0.28 8.65 13.23
N ALA A 42 0.51 9.51 12.61
CA ALA A 42 1.91 9.21 12.29
C ALA A 42 2.78 9.25 13.55
N ALA A 43 3.52 8.18 13.80
CA ALA A 43 4.54 8.13 14.83
C ALA A 43 5.93 8.41 14.27
N ASP A 44 6.80 8.99 15.11
CA ASP A 44 8.20 9.21 14.74
C ASP A 44 8.96 7.88 14.66
N LEU A 45 9.92 7.80 13.74
CA LEU A 45 10.79 6.64 13.59
C LEU A 45 12.10 6.86 14.33
N ASP A 46 12.37 6.01 15.32
CA ASP A 46 13.71 5.86 15.89
C ASP A 46 14.30 4.51 15.46
N LEU A 47 15.25 4.55 14.53
CA LEU A 47 15.96 3.36 14.04
C LEU A 47 16.72 2.63 15.15
N GLY A 48 17.10 3.31 16.23
CA GLY A 48 17.79 2.71 17.38
C GLY A 48 16.91 1.78 18.21
N THR A 49 15.58 1.88 18.06
CA THR A 49 14.60 1.03 18.75
C THR A 49 14.24 -0.24 17.97
N LEU A 50 14.80 -0.42 16.77
CA LEU A 50 14.55 -1.59 15.94
C LEU A 50 15.52 -2.72 16.28
N GLY A 51 15.05 -3.97 16.20
CA GLY A 51 15.90 -5.15 16.32
C GLY A 51 16.67 -5.44 15.03
N ALA A 52 17.20 -6.66 14.94
CA ALA A 52 17.88 -7.15 13.75
C ALA A 52 16.98 -7.08 12.51
N ARG A 53 17.61 -6.87 11.35
CA ARG A 53 16.95 -6.87 10.05
C ARG A 53 16.84 -8.29 9.50
N ILE A 54 15.80 -8.53 8.71
CA ILE A 54 15.69 -9.78 7.94
C ILE A 54 16.75 -9.77 6.86
N GLU A 55 17.52 -10.85 6.77
CA GLU A 55 18.43 -11.10 5.65
C GLU A 55 17.69 -11.88 4.55
N GLY A 56 17.38 -11.19 3.45
CA GLY A 56 16.73 -11.76 2.27
C GLY A 56 17.72 -12.15 1.18
N PRO A 57 17.24 -12.55 -0.01
CA PRO A 57 18.07 -12.97 -1.13
C PRO A 57 19.06 -11.90 -1.64
N GLN A 58 18.77 -10.62 -1.38
CA GLN A 58 19.59 -9.47 -1.77
C GLN A 58 20.38 -8.87 -0.59
N GLY A 59 20.42 -9.56 0.56
CA GLY A 59 20.98 -9.04 1.80
C GLY A 59 19.91 -8.45 2.72
N THR A 60 20.33 -7.57 3.63
CA THR A 60 19.45 -6.97 4.64
C THR A 60 18.66 -5.76 4.15
N GLU A 61 18.96 -5.28 2.93
CA GLU A 61 18.32 -4.13 2.30
C GLU A 61 17.99 -4.47 0.83
N VAL A 62 16.92 -3.84 0.34
CA VAL A 62 16.50 -3.87 -1.06
C VAL A 62 16.61 -2.45 -1.59
N GLU A 63 17.40 -2.28 -2.64
CA GLU A 63 17.58 -0.99 -3.30
C GLU A 63 16.89 -0.99 -4.66
N THR A 64 16.23 0.13 -4.98
CA THR A 64 15.55 0.33 -6.26
C THR A 64 15.73 1.78 -6.73
N VAL A 65 15.95 1.94 -8.03
CA VAL A 65 15.93 3.26 -8.68
C VAL A 65 14.47 3.63 -8.94
N LEU A 66 14.09 4.84 -8.53
CA LEU A 66 12.78 5.41 -8.82
C LEU A 66 12.89 6.24 -10.09
N SER A 67 12.11 5.88 -11.11
CA SER A 67 12.07 6.58 -12.39
C SER A 67 10.65 7.02 -12.75
N ALA A 68 10.52 8.25 -13.24
CA ALA A 68 9.30 8.76 -13.85
C ALA A 68 9.56 8.98 -15.34
N GLY A 69 8.98 8.12 -16.18
CA GLY A 69 9.33 8.06 -17.60
C GLY A 69 10.80 7.65 -17.80
N ASN A 70 11.57 8.48 -18.51
CA ASN A 70 12.99 8.22 -18.80
C ASN A 70 13.96 8.91 -17.81
N ARG A 71 13.44 9.52 -16.74
CA ARG A 71 14.22 10.29 -15.77
C ARG A 71 14.31 9.54 -14.44
N GLU A 72 15.51 9.39 -13.90
CA GLU A 72 15.71 8.99 -12.50
C GLU A 72 15.31 10.15 -11.59
N ILE A 73 14.41 9.89 -10.65
CA ILE A 73 13.93 10.87 -9.68
C ILE A 73 14.43 10.60 -8.27
N GLY A 74 15.08 9.46 -8.06
CA GLY A 74 15.69 9.13 -6.79
C GLY A 74 15.86 7.63 -6.60
N ARG A 75 16.06 7.26 -5.35
CA ARG A 75 16.36 5.89 -4.94
C ARG A 75 15.60 5.55 -3.69
N MET A 76 15.09 4.32 -3.61
CA MET A 76 14.48 3.80 -2.40
C MET A 76 15.31 2.64 -1.87
N VAL A 77 15.68 2.71 -0.60
CA VAL A 77 16.30 1.63 0.16
C VAL A 77 15.31 1.16 1.20
N SER A 78 14.97 -0.13 1.16
CA SER A 78 13.94 -0.71 2.02
C SER A 78 14.47 -1.91 2.80
N PHE A 79 13.98 -2.09 4.03
CA PHE A 79 14.27 -3.27 4.84
C PHE A 79 13.10 -3.60 5.77
N VAL A 80 13.18 -4.77 6.40
CA VAL A 80 12.26 -5.17 7.47
C VAL A 80 13.05 -5.48 8.72
N ALA A 81 12.64 -4.90 9.84
CA ALA A 81 13.24 -5.15 11.15
C ALA A 81 12.27 -5.92 12.06
N CYS A 82 12.86 -6.76 12.90
CA CYS A 82 12.17 -7.38 14.02
C CYS A 82 11.99 -6.39 15.19
N PRO A 83 11.18 -6.75 16.20
CA PRO A 83 11.07 -5.98 17.43
C PRO A 83 12.42 -5.77 18.11
N GLU A 84 12.51 -4.70 18.90
CA GLU A 84 13.66 -4.40 19.75
C GLU A 84 14.15 -5.64 20.51
N ASN A 85 15.46 -5.72 20.77
CA ASN A 85 16.12 -6.83 21.46
C ASN A 85 16.09 -8.18 20.70
N THR A 86 15.65 -8.21 19.44
CA THR A 86 15.81 -9.38 18.57
C THR A 86 17.19 -9.37 17.91
N GLU A 87 18.11 -10.22 18.36
CA GLU A 87 19.48 -10.29 17.80
C GLU A 87 19.56 -10.90 16.40
N ARG A 88 18.64 -11.82 16.08
CA ARG A 88 18.55 -12.46 14.77
C ARG A 88 17.12 -12.51 14.30
N CYS A 89 16.83 -11.88 13.16
CA CYS A 89 15.49 -11.78 12.62
C CYS A 89 15.26 -12.86 11.55
N VAL A 90 14.85 -14.05 12.00
CA VAL A 90 14.47 -15.18 11.11
C VAL A 90 12.99 -15.46 11.29
N PRO A 91 12.11 -14.98 10.39
CA PRO A 91 10.66 -15.10 10.55
C PRO A 91 10.13 -16.49 10.92
N ALA A 92 10.70 -17.54 10.30
CA ALA A 92 10.28 -18.92 10.54
C ALA A 92 10.61 -19.44 11.95
N ALA A 93 11.50 -18.77 12.69
CA ALA A 93 11.91 -19.13 14.04
C ALA A 93 11.31 -18.21 15.12
N LEU A 94 10.55 -17.19 14.72
CA LEU A 94 9.95 -16.22 15.62
C LEU A 94 8.51 -16.61 15.99
N PRO A 95 7.97 -16.09 17.10
CA PRO A 95 6.57 -16.27 17.47
C PRO A 95 5.61 -15.83 16.35
N ALA A 96 4.47 -16.52 16.23
CA ALA A 96 3.48 -16.24 15.17
C ALA A 96 2.85 -14.85 15.26
N ASP A 97 2.87 -14.22 16.44
CA ASP A 97 2.40 -12.87 16.73
C ASP A 97 3.49 -11.80 16.64
N THR A 98 4.66 -12.13 16.07
CA THR A 98 5.73 -11.17 15.85
C THR A 98 5.26 -10.03 14.95
N VAL A 99 5.54 -8.80 15.40
CA VAL A 99 5.29 -7.58 14.62
C VAL A 99 6.59 -7.17 13.93
N TYR A 100 6.51 -7.00 12.62
CA TYR A 100 7.61 -6.60 11.76
C TYR A 100 7.47 -5.13 11.37
N THR A 101 8.54 -4.35 11.45
CA THR A 101 8.57 -2.97 11.00
C THR A 101 9.16 -2.90 9.60
N TYR A 102 8.35 -2.51 8.63
CA TYR A 102 8.74 -2.25 7.24
C TYR A 102 9.19 -0.81 7.12
N VAL A 103 10.40 -0.59 6.61
CA VAL A 103 11.04 0.72 6.52
C VAL A 103 11.46 1.00 5.09
N HIS A 104 11.15 2.20 4.61
CA HIS A 104 11.40 2.65 3.24
C HIS A 104 12.03 4.03 3.28
N ARG A 105 13.34 4.12 3.06
CA ARG A 105 14.04 5.39 2.92
C ARG A 105 14.11 5.77 1.46
N ILE A 106 13.58 6.94 1.11
CA ILE A 106 13.66 7.49 -0.22
C ILE A 106 14.62 8.66 -0.19
N THR A 107 15.56 8.69 -1.12
CA THR A 107 16.47 9.81 -1.37
C THR A 107 16.17 10.37 -2.74
N LEU A 108 15.83 11.66 -2.83
CA LEU A 108 15.60 12.29 -4.13
C LEU A 108 16.89 12.45 -4.90
N ALA A 109 16.80 12.30 -6.21
CA ALA A 109 17.85 12.72 -7.12
C ALA A 109 18.19 14.19 -6.82
N GLY A 110 19.48 14.48 -6.72
CA GLY A 110 20.01 15.82 -6.64
C GLY A 110 21.29 15.87 -7.47
N ASP A 111 21.90 17.05 -7.55
CA ASP A 111 23.17 17.23 -8.23
C ASP A 111 24.19 16.28 -7.60
N ALA A 112 24.48 15.18 -8.29
CA ALA A 112 25.37 14.17 -7.76
C ALA A 112 26.78 14.76 -7.68
N GLU A 113 27.35 14.88 -6.48
CA GLU A 113 28.79 14.77 -6.34
C GLU A 113 29.12 13.30 -6.60
N GLN A 114 29.28 12.94 -7.88
CA GLN A 114 29.87 11.64 -8.21
C GLN A 114 31.27 11.60 -7.58
N PRO A 115 31.71 10.45 -7.03
CA PRO A 115 33.12 10.27 -6.75
C PRO A 115 33.85 10.49 -8.09
N VAL A 116 34.73 11.48 -8.13
CA VAL A 116 35.63 11.67 -9.26
C VAL A 116 36.60 10.49 -9.29
N ASP A 117 36.23 9.42 -10.00
CA ASP A 117 37.22 8.51 -10.54
C ASP A 117 37.90 9.26 -11.69
N ASP A 118 39.22 9.49 -11.54
CA ASP A 118 40.06 10.34 -12.40
C ASP A 118 40.24 9.86 -13.85
N ASP A 119 39.41 8.94 -14.36
CA ASP A 119 39.47 8.46 -15.75
C ASP A 119 38.07 8.28 -16.37
N ASP A 120 37.86 9.08 -17.42
CA ASP A 120 36.86 8.97 -18.50
C ASP A 120 35.38 9.32 -18.27
N ALA A 121 34.97 10.33 -19.05
CA ALA A 121 33.63 10.84 -19.35
C ALA A 121 32.82 11.38 -18.16
N ALA A 122 32.55 12.70 -18.19
CA ALA A 122 31.43 13.28 -17.48
C ALA A 122 30.15 12.58 -17.93
N VAL A 123 29.73 11.56 -17.17
CA VAL A 123 28.38 11.04 -17.24
C VAL A 123 27.55 12.10 -16.54
N ASP A 124 26.68 12.78 -17.28
CA ASP A 124 25.73 13.73 -16.70
C ASP A 124 25.04 13.03 -15.52
N GLY A 125 25.30 13.54 -14.31
CA GLY A 125 24.65 13.06 -13.09
C GLY A 125 23.13 13.25 -13.21
N PRO A 126 22.34 12.55 -12.37
CA PRO A 126 20.90 12.76 -12.36
C PRO A 126 20.60 14.26 -12.13
N GLU A 127 19.94 14.89 -13.11
CA GLU A 127 19.60 16.31 -13.04
C GLU A 127 18.69 16.59 -11.84
N ALA A 128 18.96 17.67 -11.09
CA ALA A 128 18.14 18.11 -9.98
C ALA A 128 16.65 18.22 -10.38
N LEU A 129 15.78 17.65 -9.56
CA LEU A 129 14.33 17.65 -9.79
C LEU A 129 13.77 19.07 -9.80
N ASP A 130 13.01 19.39 -10.85
CA ASP A 130 12.32 20.68 -10.97
C ASP A 130 11.05 20.75 -10.13
N ASN A 131 10.51 19.59 -9.75
CA ASN A 131 9.28 19.45 -8.98
C ASN A 131 9.49 18.50 -7.80
N SER A 132 8.63 18.62 -6.80
CA SER A 132 8.69 17.82 -5.58
C SER A 132 7.64 16.72 -5.56
N PRO A 133 7.94 15.51 -5.05
CA PRO A 133 6.94 14.49 -4.90
C PRO A 133 5.76 14.96 -4.05
N SER A 134 4.55 14.58 -4.42
CA SER A 134 3.34 14.91 -3.66
C SER A 134 2.95 13.81 -2.67
N LEU A 135 3.29 12.55 -2.98
CA LEU A 135 2.75 11.40 -2.30
C LEU A 135 3.66 10.18 -2.42
N PHE A 136 3.77 9.43 -1.33
CA PHE A 136 4.30 8.07 -1.30
C PHE A 136 3.20 7.12 -0.82
N ARG A 137 3.03 5.95 -1.46
CA ARG A 137 2.01 4.98 -1.05
C ARG A 137 2.41 3.54 -1.30
N THR A 138 1.70 2.63 -0.64
CA THR A 138 1.69 1.23 -1.07
C THR A 138 0.91 1.10 -2.39
N ALA A 139 1.41 0.24 -3.28
CA ALA A 139 0.74 -0.16 -4.53
C ALA A 139 -0.17 -1.39 -4.34
N ARG A 140 -0.16 -1.96 -3.13
CA ARG A 140 -0.92 -3.13 -2.69
C ARG A 140 -1.52 -2.84 -1.31
N LYS A 141 -2.56 -3.59 -0.94
CA LYS A 141 -3.14 -3.52 0.41
C LYS A 141 -2.10 -3.88 1.46
N ALA A 142 -2.01 -3.11 2.53
CA ALA A 142 -1.06 -3.32 3.63
C ALA A 142 -1.51 -4.49 4.52
N LEU A 143 -1.17 -5.71 4.08
CA LEU A 143 -1.59 -6.93 4.74
C LEU A 143 -0.98 -7.05 6.14
N GLY A 144 -1.78 -7.52 7.09
CA GLY A 144 -1.37 -7.63 8.49
C GLY A 144 -1.12 -6.29 9.18
N PHE A 145 -1.50 -5.16 8.56
CA PHE A 145 -1.35 -3.83 9.16
C PHE A 145 -2.03 -3.77 10.53
N ASN A 146 -1.25 -3.44 11.56
CA ASN A 146 -1.70 -3.43 12.95
C ASN A 146 -2.13 -2.03 13.44
N GLY A 147 -2.09 -1.01 12.56
CA GLY A 147 -2.41 0.37 12.89
C GLY A 147 -1.19 1.28 13.16
N ALA A 148 0.02 0.74 13.30
CA ALA A 148 1.22 1.55 13.54
C ALA A 148 1.94 1.92 12.24
N VAL A 149 2.10 3.22 12.02
CA VAL A 149 2.63 3.82 10.80
C VAL A 149 3.26 5.17 11.11
N GLY A 150 4.19 5.61 10.29
CA GLY A 150 4.73 6.95 10.40
C GLY A 150 5.91 7.21 9.47
N TYR A 151 6.76 8.14 9.88
CA TYR A 151 7.95 8.56 9.17
C TYR A 151 8.96 9.16 10.15
N ALA A 152 10.22 9.31 9.73
CA ALA A 152 11.26 9.97 10.52
C ALA A 152 11.03 11.49 10.51
N LYS A 153 10.54 12.04 11.63
CA LYS A 153 10.20 13.47 11.75
C LYS A 153 11.40 14.39 11.61
N HIS A 154 12.56 13.98 12.12
CA HIS A 154 13.79 14.76 11.99
C HIS A 154 14.27 14.84 10.53
N GLU A 155 14.07 13.77 9.74
CA GLU A 155 14.34 13.76 8.31
C GLU A 155 13.32 14.63 7.59
N ALA A 156 12.03 14.59 7.93
CA ALA A 156 11.02 15.48 7.37
C ALA A 156 11.32 16.97 7.65
N ALA A 157 11.73 17.31 8.88
CA ALA A 157 12.15 18.67 9.23
C ALA A 157 13.33 19.14 8.37
N SER A 158 14.26 18.24 8.08
CA SER A 158 15.39 18.52 7.21
C SER A 158 14.94 18.58 5.76
N ALA A 159 14.42 17.51 5.18
CA ALA A 159 14.07 17.42 3.77
C ALA A 159 12.97 18.39 3.32
N LEU A 160 11.96 18.63 4.17
CA LEU A 160 10.72 19.35 3.83
C LEU A 160 10.57 20.68 4.58
N GLY A 161 11.48 20.99 5.50
CA GLY A 161 11.45 22.22 6.31
C GLY A 161 10.49 22.19 7.50
N ASN A 162 9.74 21.10 7.70
CA ASN A 162 8.81 20.94 8.82
C ASN A 162 8.66 19.46 9.20
N GLU A 163 8.72 19.16 10.50
CA GLU A 163 8.58 17.81 11.04
C GLU A 163 7.17 17.21 10.86
N ASP A 164 6.15 18.05 10.66
CA ASP A 164 4.76 17.66 10.44
C ASP A 164 4.32 17.85 8.98
N ALA A 165 5.27 17.95 8.04
CA ALA A 165 5.00 18.16 6.62
C ALA A 165 4.36 16.95 5.90
N ILE A 166 4.09 15.84 6.60
CA ILE A 166 3.51 14.63 6.01
C ILE A 166 2.29 14.21 6.83
N SER A 167 1.17 14.07 6.13
CA SER A 167 -0.04 13.44 6.66
C SER A 167 -0.09 11.98 6.25
N VAL A 168 -0.69 11.12 7.08
CA VAL A 168 -0.79 9.69 6.80
C VAL A 168 -2.26 9.28 6.82
N SER A 169 -2.67 8.51 5.82
CA SER A 169 -4.01 7.98 5.70
C SER A 169 -4.02 6.54 5.18
N SER A 170 -5.18 5.90 5.29
CA SER A 170 -5.48 4.64 4.63
C SER A 170 -6.71 4.79 3.74
N VAL A 171 -6.62 4.33 2.51
CA VAL A 171 -7.72 4.29 1.54
C VAL A 171 -7.81 2.86 1.05
N GLU A 172 -8.92 2.15 1.27
CA GLU A 172 -9.08 0.73 0.89
C GLU A 172 -7.90 -0.19 1.30
N ASP A 173 -7.36 0.03 2.50
CA ASP A 173 -6.18 -0.66 3.07
C ASP A 173 -4.83 -0.36 2.38
N PHE A 174 -4.77 0.60 1.47
CA PHE A 174 -3.51 1.16 0.98
C PHE A 174 -3.02 2.24 1.95
N LEU A 175 -1.75 2.19 2.35
CA LEU A 175 -1.16 3.22 3.19
C LEU A 175 -0.64 4.36 2.31
N VAL A 176 -0.97 5.59 2.69
CA VAL A 176 -0.67 6.79 1.92
C VAL A 176 -0.03 7.82 2.83
N TRP A 177 1.17 8.27 2.47
CA TRP A 177 1.88 9.40 3.04
C TRP A 177 1.81 10.56 2.05
N THR A 178 1.09 11.62 2.41
CA THR A 178 0.88 12.79 1.56
C THR A 178 1.66 13.96 2.13
N LEU A 179 2.51 14.56 1.31
CA LEU A 179 3.23 15.78 1.66
C LEU A 179 2.23 16.95 1.72
N ALA A 180 2.46 17.87 2.65
CA ALA A 180 1.63 19.07 2.79
C ALA A 180 1.70 19.94 1.53
N ASP A 181 0.61 20.62 1.20
CA ASP A 181 0.58 21.53 0.05
C ASP A 181 1.70 22.58 0.16
N GLY A 182 2.53 22.69 -0.87
CA GLY A 182 3.67 23.60 -0.92
C GLY A 182 4.90 23.14 -0.14
N ALA A 183 4.90 21.92 0.43
CA ALA A 183 6.13 21.32 0.93
C ALA A 183 7.07 21.02 -0.25
N GLU A 184 8.30 21.49 -0.15
CA GLU A 184 9.35 21.25 -1.15
C GLU A 184 10.38 20.29 -0.58
N TRP A 185 10.30 19.04 -0.99
CA TRP A 185 11.34 18.05 -0.73
C TRP A 185 12.60 18.41 -1.50
N ARG A 186 13.62 18.81 -0.73
CA ARG A 186 14.92 19.22 -1.25
C ARG A 186 15.63 18.07 -1.99
N PRO A 187 16.12 18.28 -3.22
CA PRO A 187 16.96 17.31 -3.94
C PRO A 187 18.14 16.82 -3.09
N GLY A 188 18.52 15.54 -3.24
CA GLY A 188 19.61 14.91 -2.48
C GLY A 188 19.30 14.62 -1.00
N THR A 189 18.15 15.04 -0.48
CA THR A 189 17.75 14.73 0.90
C THR A 189 16.87 13.48 0.98
N SER A 190 16.83 12.87 2.17
CA SER A 190 16.08 11.63 2.40
C SER A 190 14.89 11.84 3.33
N VAL A 191 13.85 11.02 3.13
CA VAL A 191 12.76 10.83 4.08
C VAL A 191 12.49 9.33 4.20
N THR A 192 12.39 8.87 5.45
CA THR A 192 12.12 7.47 5.78
C THR A 192 10.69 7.31 6.24
N PHE A 193 9.95 6.45 5.55
CA PHE A 193 8.58 6.04 5.87
C PHE A 193 8.59 4.65 6.49
N TRP A 194 7.63 4.38 7.38
CA TRP A 194 7.53 3.06 8.00
C TRP A 194 6.10 2.67 8.37
N TRP A 195 5.88 1.37 8.46
CA TRP A 195 4.64 0.78 8.95
C TRP A 195 4.90 -0.59 9.56
N GLN A 196 3.94 -1.09 10.34
CA GLN A 196 4.05 -2.40 10.99
C GLN A 196 3.03 -3.40 10.46
N SER A 197 3.49 -4.64 10.30
CA SER A 197 2.66 -5.79 9.96
C SER A 197 2.89 -6.94 10.93
N THR A 198 1.85 -7.73 11.19
CA THR A 198 1.97 -9.04 11.85
C THR A 198 2.38 -10.16 10.89
N LEU A 199 2.62 -9.85 9.61
CA LEU A 199 3.02 -10.79 8.58
C LEU A 199 4.47 -10.54 8.18
N PRO A 200 5.30 -11.59 8.00
CA PRO A 200 6.66 -11.43 7.51
C PRO A 200 6.70 -11.16 6.00
N PRO A 201 7.80 -10.58 5.48
CA PRO A 201 7.94 -10.33 4.05
C PRO A 201 8.12 -11.65 3.28
N ARG A 202 7.57 -11.72 2.06
CA ARG A 202 7.87 -12.81 1.12
C ARG A 202 9.19 -12.59 0.40
N GLY A 203 9.52 -11.32 0.17
CA GLY A 203 10.66 -10.89 -0.62
C GLY A 203 10.39 -9.52 -1.24
N PRO A 204 11.31 -9.05 -2.10
CA PRO A 204 11.15 -7.81 -2.86
C PRO A 204 9.99 -7.91 -3.87
N GLU A 205 9.12 -6.90 -3.88
CA GLU A 205 7.99 -6.79 -4.81
C GLU A 205 7.80 -5.34 -5.27
N GLU A 206 7.27 -5.16 -6.47
CA GLU A 206 6.69 -3.87 -6.92
C GLU A 206 5.44 -3.59 -6.08
N ALA A 207 5.64 -2.85 -4.99
CA ALA A 207 4.65 -2.66 -3.95
C ALA A 207 4.57 -1.22 -3.45
N PHE A 208 5.32 -0.30 -4.06
CA PHE A 208 5.39 1.10 -3.64
C PHE A 208 5.31 2.04 -4.85
N LEU A 209 4.72 3.21 -4.64
CA LEU A 209 4.62 4.25 -5.65
C LEU A 209 4.99 5.60 -5.04
N LEU A 210 5.86 6.33 -5.72
CA LEU A 210 6.15 7.74 -5.46
C LEU A 210 5.52 8.56 -6.58
N GLU A 211 4.68 9.54 -6.25
CA GLU A 211 4.03 10.42 -7.20
C GLU A 211 4.75 11.76 -7.30
N LEU A 212 4.97 12.21 -8.54
CA LEU A 212 5.60 13.48 -8.91
C LEU A 212 4.87 14.06 -10.12
N ASP A 213 4.19 15.20 -9.95
CA ASP A 213 3.40 15.88 -10.99
C ASP A 213 2.38 14.97 -11.72
N GLY A 214 1.75 14.06 -10.98
CA GLY A 214 0.82 13.09 -11.57
C GLY A 214 1.49 11.94 -12.33
N ASN A 215 2.82 11.91 -12.43
CA ASN A 215 3.58 10.72 -12.84
C ASN A 215 3.88 9.84 -11.64
N GLN A 216 4.04 8.54 -11.87
CA GLN A 216 4.33 7.57 -10.81
C GLN A 216 5.64 6.84 -11.09
N ALA A 217 6.52 6.81 -10.09
CA ALA A 217 7.69 5.94 -10.04
C ALA A 217 7.38 4.72 -9.20
N THR A 218 7.62 3.53 -9.76
CA THR A 218 7.41 2.26 -9.05
C THR A 218 8.63 1.90 -8.23
N GLY A 219 8.41 1.58 -6.96
CA GLY A 219 9.43 1.11 -6.02
C GLY A 219 9.29 -0.38 -5.73
N ILE A 220 10.42 -1.07 -5.77
CA ILE A 220 10.57 -2.45 -5.30
C ILE A 220 11.05 -2.45 -3.84
N GLY A 221 10.35 -3.19 -2.98
CA GLY A 221 10.73 -3.35 -1.58
C GLY A 221 10.12 -4.60 -0.95
N PRO A 222 10.53 -4.98 0.27
CA PRO A 222 9.94 -6.10 0.97
C PRO A 222 8.45 -5.82 1.24
N PHE A 223 7.60 -6.81 0.99
CA PHE A 223 6.15 -6.71 1.24
C PHE A 223 5.61 -8.03 1.84
N PRO A 224 4.60 -8.00 2.74
CA PRO A 224 4.06 -9.23 3.31
C PRO A 224 3.31 -10.07 2.26
N ALA A 225 3.30 -11.38 2.50
CA ALA A 225 2.54 -12.32 1.68
C ALA A 225 1.02 -12.26 1.99
N GLU A 226 0.19 -12.53 0.98
CA GLU A 226 -1.26 -12.78 1.15
C GLU A 226 -1.59 -14.01 2.00
N VAL A 227 -0.62 -14.89 2.19
CA VAL A 227 -0.74 -16.07 3.03
C VAL A 227 0.50 -16.14 3.92
N ALA A 228 0.31 -16.15 5.25
CA ALA A 228 1.39 -16.45 6.19
C ALA A 228 2.01 -17.80 5.81
N ILE A 229 3.33 -17.84 5.55
CA ILE A 229 4.03 -19.09 5.25
C ILE A 229 3.94 -19.97 6.51
N GLY A 230 2.99 -20.91 6.49
CA GLY A 230 2.66 -21.77 7.61
C GLY A 230 1.83 -22.98 7.21
N ASN A 231 2.27 -23.72 6.17
CA ASN A 231 2.40 -25.19 6.13
C ASN A 231 2.70 -25.67 4.69
N PRO A 232 3.79 -26.42 4.41
CA PRO A 232 3.81 -27.27 3.23
C PRO A 232 2.95 -28.53 3.49
N ALA A 233 2.12 -28.87 2.50
CA ALA A 233 1.41 -30.15 2.33
C ALA A 233 0.17 -30.41 3.22
N GLY A 234 -0.93 -29.74 2.88
CA GLY A 234 -2.24 -30.41 2.84
C GLY A 234 -2.45 -31.02 1.45
N THR A 235 -1.73 -32.09 1.11
CA THR A 235 -2.15 -32.93 -0.02
C THR A 235 -3.43 -33.64 0.40
N GLY A 236 -4.55 -33.09 -0.03
CA GLY A 236 -5.73 -33.89 -0.29
C GLY A 236 -5.34 -34.97 -1.29
N ALA A 237 -5.38 -36.22 -0.84
CA ALA A 237 -5.64 -37.35 -1.72
C ALA A 237 -6.98 -37.92 -1.25
N ALA A 238 -7.98 -37.74 -2.09
CA ALA A 238 -9.18 -38.57 -2.11
C ALA A 238 -8.77 -39.98 -2.53
N ASP A 239 -9.11 -40.98 -1.71
CA ASP A 239 -9.91 -42.17 -2.05
C ASP A 239 -10.02 -43.09 -0.81
#